data_AF-U6F9V0-F1
#
_entry.id   AF-U6F9V0-F1
#
_cell.length_a   1.000
_cell.length_b   1.000
_cell.length_c   1.000
_cell.angle_alpha   90.00
_cell.angle_beta   90.00
_cell.angle_gamma   90.00
#
_symmetry.space_group_name_H-M   'P 1'
#
loop_
_entity.id
_entity.type
_entity.pdbx_description
1 polymer ?
#
loop_
_entity_poly.entity_id
_entity_poly.type
_entity_poly.pdbx_seq_one_letter_code
_entity_poly.pdbx_strand_id
1 'polypeptide(L)' 'MIIKLGSVKQVELADYSIADTTRRYFYSSTREDTLNGIETSVDSKADLEKAIKKGKVYSYSERIIRFYFPNKEQA' A
#
# COMPACT_ATOMS: atom_id res chain seq x y z
N MET A 1 -42.42 16.02 -15.21
CA MET A 1 -41.01 16.10 -15.62
C MET A 1 -40.28 14.93 -14.96
N ILE A 2 -39.96 13.88 -15.73
CA ILE A 2 -39.28 12.68 -15.18
C ILE A 2 -37.78 12.92 -15.35
N ILE A 3 -37.06 13.11 -14.24
CA ILE A 3 -35.61 13.20 -14.25
C ILE A 3 -35.08 11.79 -14.48
N LYS A 4 -34.55 11.53 -15.68
CA LYS A 4 -33.90 10.26 -16.02
C LYS A 4 -32.55 10.26 -15.31
N LEU A 5 -32.49 9.61 -14.14
CA LEU A 5 -31.23 9.30 -13.46
C LEU A 5 -30.38 8.47 -14.44
N GLY A 6 -29.28 9.06 -14.94
CA GLY A 6 -28.34 8.35 -15.78
C GLY A 6 -27.86 7.09 -15.06
N SER A 7 -27.82 5.96 -15.76
CA SER A 7 -27.36 4.70 -15.19
C SER A 7 -25.94 4.87 -14.64
N VAL A 8 -25.76 4.61 -13.34
CA VAL A 8 -24.43 4.54 -12.72
C VAL A 8 -23.68 3.41 -13.43
N LYS A 9 -22.63 3.73 -14.18
CA LYS A 9 -21.82 2.72 -14.84
C LYS A 9 -21.13 1.91 -13.75
N GLN A 10 -21.43 0.61 -13.66
CA GLN A 10 -20.75 -0.30 -12.75
C GLN A 10 -19.28 -0.38 -13.20
N VAL A 11 -18.36 -0.07 -12.29
CA VAL A 11 -16.92 -0.14 -12.53
C VAL A 11 -16.43 -1.51 -12.04
N GLU A 12 -15.73 -2.25 -12.90
CA GLU A 12 -15.14 -3.54 -12.57
C GLU A 12 -13.65 -3.40 -12.29
N LEU A 13 -13.04 -4.39 -11.60
CA LEU A 13 -11.58 -4.41 -11.39
C LEU A 13 -10.79 -4.35 -12.71
N ALA A 14 -11.38 -4.83 -13.81
CA ALA A 14 -10.79 -4.78 -15.15
C ALA A 14 -10.69 -3.36 -15.73
N ASP A 15 -11.45 -2.39 -15.20
CA ASP A 15 -11.40 -0.99 -15.62
C ASP A 15 -10.21 -0.23 -15.01
N TYR A 16 -9.50 -0.86 -14.07
CA TYR A 16 -8.36 -0.29 -13.39
C TYR A 16 -7.03 -0.77 -13.99
N SER A 17 -6.09 0.16 -14.17
CA SER A 17 -4.73 -0.14 -14.61
C SER A 17 -3.72 0.18 -13.52
N ILE A 18 -2.62 -0.58 -13.47
CA ILE A 18 -1.50 -0.28 -12.56
C ILE A 18 -0.86 1.04 -12.99
N ALA A 19 -0.81 1.99 -12.07
CA ALA A 19 -0.28 3.33 -12.34
C ALA A 19 1.02 3.60 -11.58
N ASP A 20 1.13 3.04 -10.37
CA ASP A 20 2.32 3.15 -9.55
C ASP A 20 2.60 1.82 -8.84
N THR A 21 3.88 1.51 -8.69
CA THR A 21 4.35 0.36 -7.93
C THR A 21 5.47 0.84 -7.02
N THR A 22 5.19 0.91 -5.73
CA THR A 22 6.18 1.29 -4.73
C THR A 22 6.47 0.13 -3.80
N ARG A 23 7.74 -0.05 -3.46
CA ARG A 23 8.16 -1.03 -2.47
C ARG A 23 8.35 -0.31 -1.15
N ARG A 24 7.58 -0.69 -0.13
CA ARG A 24 7.72 -0.18 1.24
C ARG A 24 8.10 -1.29 2.19
N TYR A 25 8.77 -0.88 3.27
CA TYR A 25 9.19 -1.77 4.33
C TYR A 25 8.49 -1.36 5.60
N PHE A 26 8.13 -2.34 6.41
CA PHE A 26 7.44 -2.15 7.68
C PHE A 26 8.16 -2.97 8.74
N TYR A 27 8.23 -2.46 9.96
CA TYR A 27 8.76 -3.22 11.08
C TYR A 27 8.00 -2.96 12.39
N SER A 28 7.97 -3.96 13.26
CA SER A 28 7.49 -3.84 14.63
C SER A 28 8.67 -3.86 15.59
N SER A 29 8.58 -3.09 16.68
CA SER A 29 9.68 -2.98 17.64
C SER A 29 9.68 -4.11 18.67
N THR A 30 8.51 -4.68 18.95
CA THR A 30 8.34 -5.78 19.91
C THR A 30 7.45 -6.90 19.37
N ARG A 31 7.42 -8.03 20.09
CA ARG A 31 6.48 -9.13 19.83
C ARG A 31 5.03 -8.69 19.99
N GLU A 32 4.74 -7.89 21.01
CA GLU A 32 3.40 -7.38 21.29
C GLU A 32 2.91 -6.46 20.16
N ASP A 33 3.77 -5.56 19.69
CA ASP A 33 3.47 -4.71 18.53
C ASP A 33 3.12 -5.54 17.30
N THR A 34 3.86 -6.62 17.04
CA THR A 34 3.60 -7.52 15.90
C THR A 34 2.23 -8.17 16.00
N LEU A 35 1.86 -8.65 17.20
CA LEU A 35 0.57 -9.31 17.43
C LEU A 35 -0.62 -8.33 17.38
N ASN A 36 -0.38 -7.07 17.74
CA ASN A 36 -1.39 -6.00 17.69
C ASN A 36 -1.42 -5.25 16.35
N GLY A 37 -0.59 -5.63 15.38
CA GLY A 37 -0.53 -4.98 14.06
C GLY A 37 0.07 -3.57 14.07
N ILE A 38 0.87 -3.24 15.10
CA ILE A 38 1.55 -1.96 15.22
C ILE A 38 2.86 -2.01 14.44
N GLU A 39 2.94 -1.20 13.38
CA GLU A 39 4.08 -1.19 12.46
C GLU A 39 4.59 0.23 12.21
N THR A 40 5.91 0.37 12.12
CA THR A 40 6.59 1.57 11.59
C THR A 40 6.90 1.36 10.12
N SER A 41 6.47 2.28 9.26
CA SER A 41 6.81 2.26 7.83
C SER A 41 8.14 2.99 7.57
N VAL A 42 8.94 2.45 6.66
CA VAL A 42 10.13 3.10 6.09
C VAL A 42 10.14 2.95 4.58
N ASP A 43 10.60 4.01 3.90
CA ASP A 43 10.49 4.13 2.44
C ASP A 43 11.59 3.38 1.69
N SER A 44 12.67 2.98 2.36
CA SER A 44 13.82 2.34 1.73
C SER A 44 14.33 1.12 2.51
N LYS A 45 14.97 0.20 1.78
CA LYS A 45 15.64 -0.96 2.39
C LYS A 45 16.78 -0.50 3.32
N ALA A 46 17.48 0.58 2.96
CA ALA A 46 18.59 1.11 3.73
C ALA A 46 18.13 1.62 5.11
N ASP A 47 16.95 2.24 5.19
CA ASP A 47 16.38 2.70 6.45
C ASP A 47 15.94 1.54 7.35
N LEU A 48 15.39 0.48 6.76
CA LEU A 48 15.11 -0.76 7.48
C LEU A 48 16.39 -1.37 8.04
N GLU A 49 17.43 -1.52 7.21
CA GLU A 49 18.74 -2.06 7.64
C GLU A 49 19.36 -1.21 8.76
N LYS A 50 19.21 0.12 8.71
CA LYS A 50 19.64 1.03 9.76
C LYS A 50 18.86 0.81 11.07
N ALA A 51 17.55 0.54 11.01
CA ALA A 51 16.74 0.22 12.17
C ALA A 51 17.14 -1.15 12.79
N ILE A 52 17.39 -2.15 11.94
CA ILE A 52 17.90 -3.48 12.36
C ILE A 52 19.23 -3.34 13.08
N LYS A 53 20.20 -2.63 12.49
CA LYS A 53 21.53 -2.41 13.10
C LYS A 53 21.47 -1.66 14.44
N LYS A 54 20.42 -0.88 14.67
CA LYS A 54 20.16 -0.18 15.94
C LYS A 54 19.42 -1.04 16.97
N GLY A 55 19.10 -2.30 16.66
CA GLY A 55 18.36 -3.20 17.55
C GLY A 55 16.88 -2.81 17.74
N LYS A 56 16.31 -2.03 16.82
CA LYS A 56 14.92 -1.54 16.94
C LYS A 56 13.86 -2.46 16.33
N VAL A 57 14.28 -3.55 15.69
CA VAL A 57 13.41 -4.38 14.85
C VAL A 57 13.28 -5.76 15.48
N TYR A 58 12.05 -6.10 15.87
CA TYR A 58 11.69 -7.46 16.29
C TYR A 58 11.25 -8.31 15.09
N SER A 59 10.38 -7.76 14.25
CA SER A 59 9.89 -8.38 13.01
C SER A 59 9.81 -7.33 11.90
N TYR A 60 9.90 -7.75 10.63
CA TYR A 60 9.73 -6.85 9.50
C TYR A 60 8.97 -7.52 8.35
N SER A 61 8.35 -6.71 7.51
CA SER A 61 7.75 -7.14 6.24
C SER A 61 8.14 -6.22 5.09
N GLU A 62 8.32 -6.80 3.91
CA GLU A 62 8.49 -6.08 2.65
C GLU A 62 7.17 -6.18 1.87
N ARG A 63 6.65 -5.04 1.43
CA ARG A 63 5.38 -4.98 0.69
C ARG A 63 5.57 -4.25 -0.63
N ILE A 64 5.10 -4.88 -1.71
CA ILE A 64 4.93 -4.22 -3.01
C ILE A 64 3.51 -3.65 -3.03
N ILE A 65 3.41 -2.33 -2.90
CA ILE A 65 2.14 -1.59 -2.97
C ILE A 65 1.93 -1.21 -4.43
N ARG A 66 0.81 -1.67 -4.99
CA ARG A 66 0.40 -1.35 -6.36
C ARG A 66 -0.82 -0.45 -6.29
N PHE A 67 -0.71 0.74 -6.86
CA PHE A 67 -1.83 1.66 -7.00
C PHE A 67 -2.47 1.44 -8.36
N TYR A 68 -3.79 1.27 -8.30
CA TYR A 68 -4.63 1.06 -9.47
C TYR A 68 -5.56 2.26 -9.58
N PHE A 69 -5.58 2.92 -10.74
CA PHE A 69 -6.54 3.99 -11.02
C PHE A 69 -7.43 3.59 -12.19
N PRO A 70 -8.72 3.97 -12.18
CA PRO A 70 -9.58 3.81 -13.34
C PRO A 70 -9.15 4.85 -14.37
N ASN A 71 -9.08 4.44 -15.63
CA ASN A 71 -8.55 5.17 -16.79
C ASN A 71 -7.04 4.95 -17.04
N LYS A 72 -6.74 4.14 -18.08
CA LYS A 72 -5.63 4.50 -18.98
C LYS A 72 -5.92 5.94 -19.39
N GLU A 73 -5.00 6.88 -19.18
CA GLU A 73 -5.12 8.15 -19.88
C GLU A 73 -5.39 7.82 -21.35
N GLN A 74 -6.51 8.33 -21.87
CA GLN A 74 -6.67 8.58 -23.29
C GLN A 74 -5.53 9.54 -23.66
N ALA A 75 -4.36 8.98 -23.93
CA ALA A 75 -3.26 9.69 -24.58
C ALA A 75 -3.50 9.70 -26.09
#